data_AF-A0A7C1HFD2-F1
#
_entry.id   AF-A0A7C1HFD2-F1
#
_cell.length_a   1.000
_cell.length_b   1.000
_cell.length_c   1.000
_cell.angle_alpha   90.00
_cell.angle_beta   90.00
_cell.angle_gamma   90.00
#
_symmetry.space_group_name_H-M   'P 1'
#
loop_
_entity.id
_entity.type
_entity.pdbx_description
1 polymer ?
#
loop_
_entity_poly.entity_id
_entity_poly.type
_entity_poly.pdbx_seq_one_letter_code
_entity_poly.pdbx_strand_id
1 'polypeptide(L)'
;MSIQLPCPQCGECQLYKSRTRSRFEQTVKMMTLLRTYRCHGCNWRGWISKRRVMAEPSLLRVAATAVAWLLLALILGVLLAAFLFSR
;
A
#
# COMPACT_ATOMS: atom_id res chain seq x y z
N MET A 1 13.40 -4.85 -17.23
CA MET A 1 12.12 -4.58 -16.52
C MET A 1 12.18 -3.18 -15.93
N SER A 2 11.71 -2.21 -16.71
CA SER A 2 11.34 -0.89 -16.22
C SER A 2 9.96 -0.97 -15.55
N ILE A 3 9.73 -0.13 -14.56
CA ILE A 3 8.43 0.05 -13.92
C ILE A 3 7.92 1.46 -14.27
N GLN A 4 6.63 1.56 -14.55
CA GLN A 4 5.91 2.81 -14.82
C GLN A 4 5.62 3.54 -13.49
N LEU A 5 6.66 3.83 -12.71
CA LEU A 5 6.54 4.74 -11.57
C LEU A 5 7.24 6.05 -11.92
N PRO A 6 6.68 7.21 -11.52
CA PRO A 6 7.35 8.49 -11.68
C PRO A 6 8.56 8.59 -10.75
N CYS A 7 9.65 9.18 -11.24
CA CYS A 7 10.81 9.47 -10.42
C CYS A 7 10.49 10.61 -9.44
N PRO A 8 10.82 10.47 -8.13
CA PRO A 8 10.57 11.54 -7.17
C PRO A 8 11.42 12.81 -7.42
N GLN A 9 12.48 12.71 -8.23
CA GLN A 9 13.41 13.82 -8.47
C GLN A 9 13.12 14.56 -9.79
N CYS A 10 12.75 13.85 -10.87
CA CYS A 10 12.48 14.47 -12.19
C CYS A 10 11.07 14.24 -12.73
N GLY A 11 10.24 13.44 -12.07
CA GLY A 11 8.87 13.14 -12.52
C GLY A 11 8.77 12.15 -13.68
N GLU A 12 9.87 11.74 -14.32
CA GLU A 12 9.81 10.81 -15.45
C GLU A 12 9.37 9.40 -15.04
N CYS A 13 8.44 8.82 -15.80
CA CYS A 13 7.82 7.50 -15.54
C CYS A 13 8.70 6.31 -15.96
N GLN A 14 10.02 6.44 -15.91
CA GLN A 14 10.95 5.41 -16.35
C GLN A 14 11.97 5.08 -15.25
N LEU A 15 11.56 4.22 -14.31
CA LEU A 15 12.47 3.63 -13.32
C LEU A 15 12.92 2.24 -13.76
N TYR A 16 14.22 2.02 -13.69
CA TYR A 16 14.85 0.76 -14.04
C TYR A 16 15.36 0.04 -12.80
N LYS A 17 15.19 -1.28 -12.77
CA LYS A 17 15.67 -2.10 -11.65
C LYS A 17 17.20 -2.06 -11.60
N SER A 18 17.76 -1.56 -10.50
CA SER A 18 19.20 -1.59 -10.25
C SER A 18 19.61 -2.94 -9.68
N ARG A 19 20.84 -3.37 -9.96
CA ARG A 19 21.46 -4.49 -9.23
C ARG A 19 21.92 -4.00 -7.86
N THR A 20 21.82 -4.88 -6.87
CA THR A 20 22.45 -4.72 -5.56
C THR A 20 23.95 -4.97 -5.70
N ARG A 21 24.76 -4.00 -5.30
CA ARG A 21 26.23 -4.00 -5.39
C ARG A 21 26.91 -4.33 -4.07
N SER A 22 26.25 -4.12 -2.92
CA SER A 22 26.85 -4.35 -1.59
C SER A 22 26.23 -5.55 -0.87
N ARG A 23 27.02 -6.19 0.01
CA ARG A 23 26.53 -7.23 0.93
C ARG A 23 25.42 -6.71 1.84
N PHE A 24 25.52 -5.46 2.31
CA PHE A 24 24.44 -4.82 3.06
C PHE A 24 23.16 -4.71 2.23
N GLU A 25 23.29 -4.36 0.94
CA GLU A 25 22.14 -4.29 0.05
C GLU A 25 21.51 -5.67 -0.22
N GLN A 26 22.31 -6.74 -0.22
CA GLN A 26 21.82 -8.12 -0.29
C GLN A 26 21.08 -8.52 0.98
N THR A 27 21.62 -8.22 2.16
CA THR A 27 20.96 -8.53 3.43
C THR A 27 19.64 -7.80 3.57
N VAL A 28 19.59 -6.50 3.24
CA VAL A 28 18.34 -5.72 3.23
C VAL A 28 17.34 -6.28 2.22
N LYS A 29 17.79 -6.66 1.03
CA LYS A 29 16.91 -7.30 0.01
C LYS A 29 16.40 -8.68 0.45
N MET A 30 17.13 -9.40 1.28
CA MET A 30 16.74 -10.70 1.80
C MET A 30 15.79 -10.57 2.99
N MET A 31 16.05 -9.61 3.89
CA MET A 31 15.20 -9.31 5.05
C MET A 31 13.94 -8.51 4.69
N THR A 32 13.98 -7.71 3.63
CA THR A 32 12.89 -6.82 3.25
C THR A 32 12.53 -6.93 1.76
N LEU A 33 11.25 -6.72 1.43
CA LEU A 33 10.76 -6.69 0.05
C LEU A 33 11.11 -5.38 -0.70
N LEU A 34 12.15 -4.67 -0.26
CA LEU A 34 12.64 -3.46 -0.90
C LEU A 34 13.57 -3.84 -2.05
N ARG A 35 13.40 -3.19 -3.20
CA ARG A 35 14.28 -3.32 -4.36
C ARG A 35 14.84 -1.96 -4.73
N THR A 36 16.09 -1.93 -5.15
CA THR A 36 16.73 -0.70 -5.63
C THR A 36 16.35 -0.43 -7.07
N TYR A 37 15.98 0.82 -7.34
CA TYR A 37 15.67 1.33 -8.67
C TYR A 37 16.54 2.55 -8.99
N ARG A 38 16.78 2.78 -10.27
CA ARG A 38 17.52 3.93 -10.79
C ARG A 38 16.70 4.60 -11.90
N CYS A 39 16.65 5.91 -11.90
CA CYS A 39 16.15 6.71 -13.02
C CYS A 39 17.30 6.99 -13.98
N HIS A 40 17.07 6.85 -15.29
CA HIS A 40 18.10 7.15 -16.29
C HIS A 40 18.15 8.63 -16.70
N GLY A 41 17.07 9.39 -16.54
CA GLY A 41 17.05 10.82 -16.90
C GLY A 41 17.72 11.72 -15.86
N CYS A 42 17.48 11.51 -14.56
CA CYS A 42 18.09 12.32 -13.48
C CYS A 42 19.15 11.59 -12.65
N ASN A 43 19.46 10.34 -13.02
CA ASN A 43 20.42 9.49 -12.33
C ASN A 43 20.10 9.14 -10.85
N TRP A 44 18.89 9.46 -10.38
CA TRP A 44 18.43 9.14 -9.04
C TRP A 44 18.49 7.63 -8.77
N ARG A 45 18.87 7.24 -7.54
CA ARG A 45 18.92 5.84 -7.10
C ARG A 45 18.31 5.73 -5.71
N GLY A 46 17.32 4.86 -5.55
CA GLY A 46 16.63 4.69 -4.27
C GLY A 46 15.92 3.35 -4.14
N TRP A 47 15.31 3.12 -2.98
CA TRP A 47 14.65 1.88 -2.63
C TRP A 47 13.13 2.01 -2.74
N ILE A 48 12.50 1.07 -3.45
CA ILE A 48 11.05 1.01 -3.58
C ILE A 48 10.59 -0.36 -3.09
N SER A 49 9.66 -0.35 -2.13
CA SER A 49 9.02 -1.56 -1.62
C SER A 49 7.98 -2.07 -2.61
N LYS A 50 8.02 -3.36 -2.95
CA LYS A 50 6.94 -4.02 -3.71
C LYS A 50 5.56 -3.84 -3.06
N ARG A 51 5.51 -3.71 -1.72
CA ARG A 51 4.27 -3.57 -0.94
C ARG A 51 3.44 -2.35 -1.33
N ARG A 52 4.04 -1.25 -1.78
CA ARG A 52 3.30 -0.07 -2.25
C ARG A 52 2.61 -0.24 -3.61
N VAL A 53 2.89 -1.34 -4.32
CA VAL A 53 2.27 -1.65 -5.62
C VAL A 53 1.10 -2.63 -5.48
N MET A 54 0.90 -3.24 -4.29
CA MET A 54 -0.14 -4.25 -4.05
C MET A 54 -1.06 -3.89 -2.88
N ALA A 55 -1.37 -2.62 -2.72
CA ALA A 55 -2.43 -2.18 -1.82
C ALA A 55 -3.42 -1.32 -2.61
N GLU A 56 -3.90 -1.81 -3.74
CA GLU A 56 -5.24 -1.42 -4.16
C GLU A 56 -6.20 -2.06 -3.15
N PRO A 57 -6.97 -1.27 -2.38
CA PRO A 57 -8.02 -1.83 -1.56
C PRO A 57 -8.99 -2.53 -2.51
N SER A 58 -9.07 -3.85 -2.44
CA SER A 58 -10.08 -4.57 -3.21
C SER A 58 -11.45 -4.02 -2.82
N LEU A 59 -12.27 -3.65 -3.82
CA LEU A 59 -13.64 -3.15 -3.63
C LEU A 59 -14.43 -3.97 -2.60
N LEU A 60 -14.19 -5.27 -2.58
CA LEU A 60 -14.77 -6.25 -1.64
C LEU A 60 -14.42 -5.97 -0.17
N ARG A 61 -13.20 -5.53 0.15
CA ARG A 61 -12.79 -5.16 1.51
C ARG A 61 -13.44 -3.86 1.97
N VAL A 62 -13.54 -2.86 1.09
CA VAL A 62 -14.19 -1.58 1.41
C VAL A 62 -15.70 -1.77 1.58
N ALA A 63 -16.31 -2.58 0.71
CA ALA A 63 -17.72 -2.93 0.83
C ALA A 63 -17.99 -3.72 2.13
N ALA A 64 -17.14 -4.70 2.47
CA ALA A 64 -17.30 -5.48 3.70
C ALA A 64 -17.20 -4.63 4.96
N THR A 65 -16.26 -3.68 5.03
CA THR A 65 -16.16 -2.77 6.18
C THR A 65 -17.36 -1.83 6.27
N ALA A 66 -17.84 -1.29 5.15
CA ALA A 66 -19.03 -0.45 5.13
C ALA A 66 -20.28 -1.22 5.60
N VAL A 67 -20.48 -2.45 5.11
CA VAL A 67 -21.60 -3.32 5.55
C VAL A 67 -21.50 -3.63 7.03
N ALA A 68 -20.31 -3.96 7.55
CA ALA A 68 -20.12 -4.22 8.97
C ALA A 68 -20.51 -3.02 9.85
N TRP A 69 -20.11 -1.80 9.47
CA TRP A 69 -20.49 -0.59 10.19
C TRP A 69 -22.00 -0.30 10.12
N LEU A 70 -22.64 -0.53 8.97
CA LEU A 70 -24.10 -0.37 8.82
C LEU A 70 -24.86 -1.36 9.71
N LEU A 71 -24.46 -2.63 9.72
CA LEU A 71 -25.06 -3.66 10.57
C LEU A 71 -24.87 -3.32 12.05
N LEU A 72 -23.67 -2.90 12.45
CA LEU A 72 -23.38 -2.52 13.83
C LEU A 72 -24.22 -1.32 14.27
N ALA A 73 -24.34 -0.28 13.43
CA ALA A 73 -25.19 0.87 13.72
C ALA A 73 -26.68 0.48 13.85
N LEU A 74 -27.16 -0.42 12.98
CA LEU A 74 -28.54 -0.90 13.02
C LEU A 74 -28.81 -1.71 14.29
N ILE A 75 -27.91 -2.63 14.65
CA ILE A 75 -28.01 -3.42 15.89
C ILE A 75 -28.01 -2.49 17.11
N LEU A 76 -27.08 -1.53 17.16
CA LEU A 76 -26.97 -0.58 18.26
C LEU A 76 -28.24 0.28 18.39
N GLY A 77 -28.80 0.74 17.27
CA GLY A 77 -30.05 1.50 17.23
C GLY A 77 -31.26 0.70 17.73
N VAL A 78 -31.40 -0.55 17.30
CA VAL A 78 -32.46 -1.46 17.76
C VAL A 78 -32.35 -1.73 19.27
N LEU A 79 -31.14 -2.02 19.76
CA LEU A 79 -30.89 -2.23 21.18
C LEU A 79 -31.21 -0.98 22.01
N LEU A 80 -30.82 0.20 21.52
CA LEU A 80 -31.09 1.48 22.19
C LEU A 80 -32.60 1.78 22.21
N ALA A 81 -33.31 1.56 21.10
CA ALA A 81 -34.76 1.70 21.04
C ALA A 81 -35.47 0.71 21.99
N ALA A 82 -35.04 -0.55 22.02
CA ALA A 82 -35.57 -1.55 22.95
C ALA A 82 -35.32 -1.17 24.41
N PHE A 83 -34.14 -0.62 24.74
CA PHE A 83 -33.81 -0.15 26.08
C PHE A 83 -34.67 1.05 26.50
N LEU A 84 -34.91 2.00 25.58
CA LEU A 84 -35.79 3.14 25.83
C LEU A 84 -37.26 2.74 26.02
N PHE A 85 -37.72 1.70 25.31
CA PHE A 85 -39.09 1.18 25.45
C PHE A 85 -39.28 0.31 26.71
N SER A 86 -38.20 -0.29 27.23
CA SER A 86 -38.23 -1.14 28.43
C SER A 86 -38.04 -0.37 29.75
N ARG A 87 -37.85 0.94 29.66
CA ARG A 87 -37.71 1.88 30.79
C ARG A 87 -39.02 2.64 31.00
#